data_AF-A0A255T557-F1
#
_entry.id   AF-A0A255T557-F1
#
_cell.length_a   1.000
_cell.length_b   1.000
_cell.length_c   1.000
_cell.angle_alpha   90.00
_cell.angle_beta   90.00
_cell.angle_gamma   90.00
#
_symmetry.space_group_name_H-M   'P 1'
#
loop_
_entity.id
_entity.type
_entity.pdbx_description
1 polymer ?
#
loop_
_entity_poly.entity_id
_entity_poly.type
_entity_poly.pdbx_seq_one_letter_code
_entity_poly.pdbx_strand_id
1 'polypeptide(L)'
;ENKSGLFVDERIVPERMHYYYTKGLYQIGIGKIDAAEYYFRKLLGSSFDYEACKGLISVYRLKMDIDSISKYSLLSEKAMDDILSRSQAEAVIQAKSLYDYNRMRRLADASKLREQKTLFAVYLIISVVIVLGIYVVWYIWSTKKRNRTEKERMRHIYVLLNNELSESKTELENIRKGCISIVEMKEQELEELQKRVKELEEQLQGNKWANGDFVRTYEDIVSCFKRYTIPNASKSSPTKSEWNTLSDMVRTFFPKLHSLLSQRKDISEQEFKVCMLIYLGFKTGEITTILDTSMQSVSNTKASVSRKLFNEKSAASLYRNLSKM
;
A
#
# COMPACT_ATOMS: atom_id res chain seq x y z
N GLU A 1 -33.80 66.54 92.08
CA GLU A 1 -33.69 65.73 90.84
C GLU A 1 -34.80 64.67 90.83
N ASN A 2 -35.83 64.80 89.97
CA ASN A 2 -36.99 63.88 89.93
C ASN A 2 -36.78 62.63 89.05
N LYS A 3 -35.53 62.22 88.77
CA LYS A 3 -35.23 61.04 87.92
C LYS A 3 -34.02 60.23 88.39
N SER A 4 -33.66 60.29 89.69
CA SER A 4 -32.41 59.71 90.22
C SER A 4 -32.47 58.23 90.63
N GLY A 5 -33.64 57.57 90.54
CA GLY A 5 -33.79 56.16 90.89
C GLY A 5 -34.81 55.47 89.98
N LEU A 6 -34.33 54.73 88.98
CA LEU A 6 -35.10 53.64 88.40
C LEU A 6 -34.20 52.42 88.50
N PHE A 7 -34.45 51.67 89.57
CA PHE A 7 -33.88 50.36 89.82
C PHE A 7 -34.86 49.36 89.22
N VAL A 8 -34.38 48.41 88.44
CA VAL A 8 -35.17 47.24 88.04
C VAL A 8 -34.58 46.08 88.84
N ASP A 9 -35.38 45.51 89.73
CA ASP A 9 -35.00 44.40 90.62
C ASP A 9 -33.67 44.63 91.36
N GLU A 10 -33.56 45.77 92.06
CA GLU A 10 -32.40 46.17 92.88
C GLU A 10 -31.07 46.37 92.13
N ARG A 11 -31.04 46.20 90.80
CA ARG A 11 -29.84 46.37 89.96
C ARG A 11 -29.90 47.66 89.15
N ILE A 12 -28.72 48.26 88.94
CA ILE A 12 -28.55 49.47 88.12
C ILE A 12 -28.56 49.08 86.64
N VAL A 13 -29.30 49.81 85.82
CA VAL A 13 -29.31 49.62 84.37
C VAL A 13 -27.90 49.88 83.80
N PRO A 14 -27.34 48.96 82.98
CA PRO A 14 -25.97 49.06 82.44
C PRO A 14 -25.63 50.40 81.79
N GLU A 15 -26.56 50.98 81.04
CA GLU A 15 -26.39 52.27 80.36
C GLU A 15 -26.19 53.46 81.32
N ARG A 16 -26.57 53.34 82.60
CA ARG A 16 -26.41 54.40 83.61
C ARG A 16 -25.22 54.18 84.54
N MET A 17 -24.49 53.06 84.43
CA MET A 17 -23.28 52.82 85.22
C MET A 17 -22.18 53.85 84.87
N HIS A 18 -21.94 54.06 83.58
CA HIS A 18 -21.06 55.14 83.10
C HIS A 18 -21.48 56.53 83.58
N TYR A 19 -22.80 56.78 83.67
CA TYR A 19 -23.34 58.05 84.17
C TYR A 19 -22.98 58.26 85.64
N TYR A 20 -23.20 57.27 86.52
CA TYR A 20 -22.86 57.41 87.94
C TYR A 20 -21.35 57.57 88.16
N TYR A 21 -20.52 56.88 87.35
CA TYR A 21 -19.06 57.02 87.44
C TYR A 21 -18.61 58.43 87.05
N THR A 22 -19.08 58.91 85.90
CA THR A 22 -18.80 60.27 85.41
C THR A 22 -19.31 61.33 86.37
N LYS A 23 -20.51 61.15 86.93
CA LYS A 23 -21.08 62.07 87.93
C LYS A 23 -20.26 62.06 89.22
N GLY A 24 -19.78 60.91 89.68
CA GLY A 24 -18.87 60.79 90.82
C GLY A 24 -17.58 61.58 90.61
N LEU A 25 -16.95 61.44 89.45
CA LEU A 25 -15.74 62.21 89.10
C LEU A 25 -16.01 63.72 89.04
N TYR A 26 -17.14 64.12 88.46
CA TYR A 26 -17.55 65.52 88.45
C TYR A 26 -17.74 66.08 89.87
N GLN A 27 -18.36 65.33 90.79
CA GLN A 27 -18.53 65.75 92.19
C GLN A 27 -17.18 65.90 92.91
N ILE A 28 -16.19 65.04 92.63
CA ILE A 28 -14.81 65.23 93.12
C ILE A 28 -14.26 66.57 92.61
N GLY A 29 -14.40 66.85 91.31
CA GLY A 29 -13.86 68.06 90.69
C GLY A 29 -14.42 69.38 91.24
N ILE A 30 -15.67 69.37 91.72
CA ILE A 30 -16.30 70.55 92.37
C ILE A 30 -16.13 70.57 93.90
N GLY A 31 -15.31 69.68 94.47
CA GLY A 31 -15.01 69.62 95.90
C GLY A 31 -16.08 68.98 96.78
N LYS A 32 -17.15 68.39 96.20
CA LYS A 32 -18.24 67.75 96.95
C LYS A 32 -17.95 66.26 97.16
N ILE A 33 -17.02 65.98 98.07
CA ILE A 33 -16.43 64.64 98.25
C ILE A 33 -17.46 63.61 98.76
N ASP A 34 -18.36 63.97 99.67
CA ASP A 34 -19.39 63.05 100.18
C ASP A 34 -20.41 62.65 99.10
N ALA A 35 -20.76 63.59 98.22
CA ALA A 35 -21.63 63.31 97.09
C ALA A 35 -20.93 62.39 96.08
N ALA A 36 -19.63 62.56 95.87
CA ALA A 36 -18.85 61.66 95.03
C ALA A 36 -18.81 60.24 95.59
N GLU A 37 -18.59 60.09 96.90
CA GLU A 37 -18.60 58.79 97.58
C GLU A 37 -19.91 58.05 97.37
N TYR A 38 -21.05 58.74 97.54
CA TYR A 38 -22.37 58.16 97.32
C TYR A 38 -22.52 57.58 95.91
N TYR A 39 -22.09 58.31 94.88
CA TYR A 39 -22.19 57.85 93.49
C TYR A 39 -21.27 56.67 93.18
N PHE A 40 -20.05 56.63 93.73
CA PHE A 40 -19.16 55.48 93.52
C PHE A 40 -19.58 54.25 94.32
N ARG A 41 -20.06 54.42 95.56
CA ARG A 41 -20.61 53.30 96.35
C ARG A 41 -21.80 52.65 95.65
N LYS A 42 -22.62 53.45 94.97
CA LYS A 42 -23.74 52.96 94.18
C LYS A 42 -23.30 52.05 93.03
N LEU A 43 -22.07 52.19 92.53
CA LEU A 43 -21.54 51.34 91.46
C LEU A 43 -20.98 50.00 91.95
N LEU A 44 -20.83 49.80 93.26
CA LEU A 44 -20.34 48.54 93.82
C LEU A 44 -21.40 47.43 93.65
N GLY A 45 -20.94 46.21 93.35
CA GLY A 45 -21.79 45.06 93.05
C GLY A 45 -22.31 45.04 91.60
N SER A 46 -21.69 45.81 90.71
CA SER A 46 -22.06 45.89 89.28
C SER A 46 -20.87 45.53 88.38
N SER A 47 -21.05 45.51 87.06
CA SER A 47 -19.94 45.25 86.13
C SER A 47 -18.86 46.37 86.11
N PHE A 48 -19.04 47.43 86.91
CA PHE A 48 -18.13 48.58 87.07
C PHE A 48 -17.37 48.56 88.40
N ASP A 49 -17.23 47.40 89.04
CA ASP A 49 -16.59 47.30 90.37
C ASP A 49 -15.15 47.84 90.39
N TYR A 50 -14.38 47.63 89.33
CA TYR A 50 -13.01 48.18 89.21
C TYR A 50 -13.02 49.72 89.18
N GLU A 51 -13.83 50.31 88.29
CA GLU A 51 -13.99 51.76 88.17
C GLU A 51 -14.55 52.38 89.46
N ALA A 52 -15.53 51.71 90.09
CA ALA A 52 -16.13 52.13 91.35
C ALA A 52 -15.08 52.17 92.48
N CYS A 53 -14.28 51.12 92.61
CA CYS A 53 -13.21 51.05 93.61
C CYS A 53 -12.15 52.14 93.36
N LYS A 54 -11.76 52.40 92.11
CA LYS A 54 -10.84 53.51 91.78
C LYS A 54 -11.39 54.88 92.12
N GLY A 55 -12.68 55.10 91.85
CA GLY A 55 -13.39 56.30 92.28
C GLY A 55 -13.36 56.47 93.79
N LEU A 56 -13.62 55.40 94.55
CA LEU A 56 -13.60 55.41 96.02
C LEU A 56 -12.20 55.63 96.59
N ILE A 57 -11.15 55.01 96.03
CA ILE A 57 -9.75 55.29 96.41
C ILE A 57 -9.46 56.79 96.26
N SER A 58 -9.94 57.41 95.17
CA SER A 58 -9.76 58.84 94.93
C SER A 58 -10.49 59.70 95.98
N VAL A 59 -11.70 59.31 96.39
CA VAL A 59 -12.44 59.95 97.49
C VAL A 59 -11.71 59.81 98.82
N TYR A 60 -11.30 58.60 99.22
CA TYR A 60 -10.67 58.37 100.52
C TYR A 60 -9.24 58.92 100.63
N ARG A 61 -8.54 59.08 99.50
CA ARG A 61 -7.30 59.87 99.43
C ARG A 61 -7.52 61.33 99.84
N LEU A 62 -8.61 61.94 99.37
CA LEU A 62 -8.97 63.32 99.74
C LEU A 62 -9.45 63.43 101.19
N LYS A 63 -10.05 62.36 101.74
CA LYS A 63 -10.44 62.27 103.16
C LYS A 63 -9.31 61.88 104.11
N MET A 64 -8.14 61.52 103.57
CA MET A 64 -6.97 61.02 104.32
C MET A 64 -7.27 59.75 105.16
N ASP A 65 -8.15 58.87 104.68
CA ASP A 65 -8.48 57.59 105.32
C ASP A 65 -7.69 56.44 104.70
N ILE A 66 -6.63 56.02 105.39
CA ILE A 66 -5.68 55.00 104.91
C ILE A 66 -6.32 53.60 104.83
N ASP A 67 -7.20 53.26 105.78
CA ASP A 67 -7.82 51.93 105.85
C ASP A 67 -8.76 51.71 104.67
N SER A 68 -9.59 52.71 104.37
CA SER A 68 -10.49 52.67 103.22
C SER A 68 -9.72 52.64 101.89
N ILE A 69 -8.61 53.38 101.77
CA ILE A 69 -7.74 53.33 100.58
C ILE A 69 -7.21 51.91 100.37
N SER A 70 -6.69 51.26 101.43
CA SER A 70 -6.15 49.91 101.35
C SER A 70 -7.23 48.90 100.96
N LYS A 71 -8.42 48.98 101.59
CA LYS A 71 -9.58 48.14 101.28
C LYS A 71 -9.97 48.22 99.79
N TYR A 72 -10.20 49.42 99.27
CA TYR A 72 -10.64 49.57 97.88
C TYR A 72 -9.52 49.33 96.87
N SER A 73 -8.24 49.50 97.25
CA SER A 73 -7.10 49.07 96.43
C SER A 73 -7.13 47.57 96.19
N LEU A 74 -7.25 46.77 97.26
CA LEU A 74 -7.32 45.31 97.17
C LEU A 74 -8.55 44.84 96.37
N LEU A 75 -9.71 45.47 96.58
CA LEU A 75 -10.91 45.15 95.80
C LEU A 75 -10.74 45.49 94.32
N SER A 76 -10.05 46.59 93.98
CA SER A 76 -9.78 46.96 92.59
C SER A 76 -8.80 46.00 91.90
N GLU A 77 -7.80 45.50 92.63
CA GLU A 77 -6.87 44.50 92.13
C GLU A 77 -7.60 43.20 91.79
N LYS A 78 -8.41 42.70 92.73
CA LYS A 78 -9.24 41.50 92.50
C LYS A 78 -10.21 41.67 91.32
N ALA A 79 -10.89 42.82 91.24
CA ALA A 79 -11.81 43.09 90.13
C ALA A 79 -11.07 43.16 88.78
N MET A 80 -9.85 43.70 88.75
CA MET A 80 -9.01 43.74 87.55
C MET A 80 -8.55 42.34 87.12
N ASP A 81 -8.10 41.52 88.07
CA ASP A 81 -7.68 40.14 87.79
C ASP A 81 -8.83 39.30 87.21
N ASP A 82 -10.04 39.45 87.75
CA ASP A 82 -11.24 38.79 87.24
C ASP A 82 -11.57 39.24 85.80
N ILE A 83 -11.49 40.55 85.50
CA ILE A 83 -11.71 41.10 84.15
C ILE A 83 -10.65 40.57 83.18
N LEU A 84 -9.37 40.58 83.59
CA LEU A 84 -8.26 40.13 82.77
C LEU A 84 -8.35 38.63 82.46
N SER A 85 -8.66 37.80 83.46
CA SER A 85 -8.84 36.35 83.29
C SER A 85 -9.96 36.03 82.30
N ARG A 86 -11.10 36.73 82.40
CA ARG A 86 -12.22 36.59 81.45
C ARG A 86 -11.83 37.01 80.04
N SER A 87 -11.18 38.17 79.89
CA SER A 87 -10.74 38.66 78.57
C SER A 87 -9.75 37.70 77.90
N GLN A 88 -8.81 37.15 78.66
CA GLN A 88 -7.87 36.14 78.16
C GLN A 88 -8.61 34.86 77.73
N ALA A 89 -9.55 34.37 78.56
CA ALA A 89 -10.35 33.19 78.23
C ALA A 89 -11.18 33.40 76.95
N GLU A 90 -11.83 34.55 76.80
CA GLU A 90 -12.58 34.92 75.60
C GLU A 90 -11.69 35.01 74.36
N ALA A 91 -10.51 35.63 74.47
CA ALA A 91 -9.55 35.71 73.38
C ALA A 91 -9.09 34.32 72.91
N VAL A 92 -8.85 33.39 73.85
CA VAL A 92 -8.50 32.00 73.54
C VAL A 92 -9.65 31.27 72.85
N ILE A 93 -10.89 31.44 73.33
CA ILE A 93 -12.08 30.84 72.71
C ILE A 93 -12.29 31.38 71.29
N GLN A 94 -12.14 32.69 71.09
CA GLN A 94 -12.26 33.33 69.78
C GLN A 94 -11.15 32.87 68.82
N ALA A 95 -9.90 32.79 69.29
CA ALA A 95 -8.80 32.29 68.49
C ALA A 95 -9.02 30.83 68.06
N LYS A 96 -9.51 29.98 68.98
CA LYS A 96 -9.83 28.58 68.69
C LYS A 96 -10.97 28.46 67.69
N SER A 97 -12.07 29.18 67.87
CA SER A 97 -13.22 29.11 66.95
C SER A 97 -12.84 29.57 65.54
N LEU A 98 -12.02 30.62 65.42
CA LEU A 98 -11.50 31.07 64.15
C LEU A 98 -10.58 30.03 63.49
N TYR A 99 -9.71 29.38 64.26
CA TYR A 99 -8.86 28.29 63.77
C TYR A 99 -9.70 27.11 63.27
N ASP A 100 -10.66 26.66 64.08
CA ASP A 100 -11.53 25.52 63.74
C ASP A 100 -12.37 25.82 62.49
N TYR A 101 -12.94 27.02 62.40
CA TYR A 101 -13.67 27.47 61.20
C TYR A 101 -12.76 27.48 59.96
N ASN A 102 -11.58 28.09 60.06
CA ASN A 102 -10.63 28.15 58.95
C ASN A 102 -10.14 26.75 58.53
N ARG A 103 -9.95 25.84 59.49
CA ARG A 103 -9.58 24.46 59.24
C ARG A 103 -10.68 23.73 58.47
N MET A 104 -11.94 23.84 58.90
CA MET A 104 -13.07 23.23 58.20
C MET A 104 -13.26 23.80 56.79
N ARG A 105 -13.11 25.12 56.64
CA ARG A 105 -13.13 25.78 55.33
C ARG A 105 -12.04 25.24 54.40
N ARG A 106 -10.80 25.13 54.88
CA ARG A 106 -9.68 24.56 54.08
C ARG A 106 -9.94 23.12 53.66
N LEU A 107 -10.51 22.30 54.53
CA LEU A 107 -10.85 20.92 54.20
C LEU A 107 -11.96 20.85 53.12
N ALA A 108 -12.99 21.68 53.23
CA ALA A 108 -14.05 21.76 52.23
C ALA A 108 -13.57 22.31 50.89
N ASP A 109 -12.69 23.30 50.89
CA ASP A 109 -12.10 23.84 49.66
C ASP A 109 -11.15 22.81 49.02
N ALA A 110 -10.38 22.08 49.82
CA ALA A 110 -9.52 21.00 49.35
C ALA A 110 -10.32 19.82 48.77
N SER A 111 -11.47 19.46 49.36
CA SER A 111 -12.33 18.40 48.81
C SER A 111 -12.95 18.82 47.48
N LYS A 112 -13.47 20.05 47.38
CA LYS A 112 -14.00 20.60 46.12
C LYS A 112 -12.95 20.62 45.01
N LEU A 113 -11.72 21.04 45.33
CA LEU A 113 -10.63 21.05 44.35
C LEU A 113 -10.25 19.62 43.90
N ARG A 114 -10.24 18.66 44.83
CA ARG A 114 -10.00 17.25 44.49
C ARG A 114 -11.08 16.71 43.57
N GLU A 115 -12.35 16.96 43.88
CA GLU A 115 -13.49 16.57 43.03
C GLU A 115 -13.36 17.16 41.62
N GLN A 116 -13.10 18.47 41.51
CA GLN A 116 -12.88 19.12 40.20
C GLN A 116 -11.69 18.52 39.44
N LYS A 117 -10.57 18.26 40.11
CA LYS A 117 -9.40 17.61 39.50
C LYS A 117 -9.71 16.20 39.03
N THR A 118 -10.46 15.42 39.82
CA THR A 118 -10.87 14.08 39.44
C THR A 118 -11.82 14.08 38.24
N LEU A 119 -12.80 14.99 38.21
CA LEU A 119 -13.69 15.15 37.06
C LEU A 119 -12.91 15.54 35.80
N PHE A 120 -12.02 16.53 35.90
CA PHE A 120 -11.18 16.94 34.77
C PHE A 120 -10.29 15.78 34.26
N ALA A 121 -9.69 15.01 35.17
CA ALA A 121 -8.90 13.83 34.80
C ALA A 121 -9.75 12.76 34.09
N VAL A 122 -10.97 12.50 34.55
CA VAL A 122 -11.91 11.56 33.90
C VAL A 122 -12.29 12.07 32.50
N TYR A 123 -12.63 13.35 32.34
CA TYR A 123 -12.91 13.94 31.02
C TYR A 123 -11.71 13.86 30.07
N LEU A 124 -10.49 14.06 30.58
CA LEU A 124 -9.26 13.91 29.79
C LEU A 124 -9.11 12.47 29.28
N ILE A 125 -9.30 11.47 30.15
CA ILE A 125 -9.24 10.05 29.78
C ILE A 125 -10.29 9.73 28.71
N ILE A 126 -11.53 10.18 28.88
CA ILE A 126 -12.61 9.97 27.90
C ILE A 126 -12.24 10.62 26.55
N SER A 127 -11.71 11.83 26.56
CA SER A 127 -11.26 12.53 25.35
C SER A 127 -10.19 11.74 24.59
N VAL A 128 -9.19 11.20 25.31
CA VAL A 128 -8.14 10.36 24.71
C VAL A 128 -8.73 9.10 24.08
N VAL A 129 -9.67 8.43 24.75
CA VAL A 129 -10.35 7.24 24.22
C VAL A 129 -11.14 7.56 22.95
N ILE A 130 -11.84 8.71 22.91
CA ILE A 130 -12.57 9.16 21.72
C ILE A 130 -11.61 9.42 20.56
N VAL A 131 -10.50 10.14 20.79
CA VAL A 131 -9.49 10.43 19.76
C VAL A 131 -8.87 9.14 19.22
N LEU A 132 -8.53 8.19 20.09
CA LEU A 132 -8.04 6.86 19.68
C LEU A 132 -9.08 6.09 18.88
N GLY A 133 -10.35 6.12 19.30
CA GLY A 133 -11.46 5.51 18.56
C GLY A 133 -11.61 6.09 17.15
N ILE A 134 -11.59 7.42 17.03
CA ILE A 134 -11.64 8.12 15.73
C ILE A 134 -10.42 7.73 14.88
N TYR A 135 -9.22 7.68 15.47
CA TYR A 135 -8.01 7.27 14.76
C TYR A 135 -8.10 5.84 14.22
N VAL A 136 -8.60 4.89 15.03
CA VAL A 136 -8.79 3.49 14.60
C VAL A 136 -9.82 3.39 13.47
N VAL A 137 -10.95 4.09 13.59
CA VAL A 137 -11.98 4.12 12.54
C VAL A 137 -11.42 4.73 11.25
N TRP A 138 -10.70 5.85 11.35
CA TRP A 138 -10.05 6.49 10.22
C TRP A 138 -9.00 5.58 9.58
N TYR A 139 -8.19 4.90 10.39
CA TYR A 139 -7.21 3.93 9.93
C TYR A 139 -7.90 2.82 9.14
N ILE A 140 -8.89 2.13 9.74
CA ILE A 140 -9.65 1.06 9.08
C ILE A 140 -10.31 1.55 7.78
N TRP A 141 -10.92 2.73 7.79
CA TRP A 141 -11.55 3.30 6.60
C TRP A 141 -10.51 3.60 5.50
N SER A 142 -9.35 4.15 5.88
CA SER A 142 -8.24 4.44 4.98
C SER A 142 -7.66 3.18 4.34
N THR A 143 -7.35 2.14 5.12
CA THR A 143 -6.90 0.84 4.56
C THR A 143 -7.98 0.22 3.68
N LYS A 144 -9.26 0.24 4.10
CA LYS A 144 -10.34 -0.32 3.29
C LYS A 144 -10.50 0.41 1.96
N LYS A 145 -10.34 1.74 1.95
CA LYS A 145 -10.37 2.56 0.72
C LYS A 145 -9.23 2.19 -0.22
N ARG A 146 -8.00 2.04 0.30
CA ARG A 146 -6.84 1.60 -0.49
C ARG A 146 -7.06 0.20 -1.09
N ASN A 147 -7.51 -0.74 -0.26
CA ASN A 147 -7.77 -2.12 -0.70
C ASN A 147 -8.93 -2.21 -1.72
N ARG A 148 -9.92 -1.29 -1.69
CA ARG A 148 -10.97 -1.22 -2.73
C ARG A 148 -10.38 -0.85 -4.09
N THR A 149 -9.51 0.16 -4.15
CA THR A 149 -8.90 0.59 -5.42
C THR A 149 -8.00 -0.48 -6.04
N GLU A 150 -7.23 -1.20 -5.23
CA GLU A 150 -6.41 -2.32 -5.71
C GLU A 150 -7.28 -3.50 -6.19
N LYS A 151 -8.36 -3.83 -5.47
CA LYS A 151 -9.32 -4.86 -5.90
C LYS A 151 -10.02 -4.50 -7.20
N GLU A 152 -10.37 -3.23 -7.41
CA GLU A 152 -10.96 -2.76 -8.66
C GLU A 152 -9.99 -2.86 -9.83
N ARG A 153 -8.72 -2.48 -9.64
CA ARG A 153 -7.66 -2.66 -10.66
C ARG A 153 -7.45 -4.12 -11.00
N MET A 154 -7.30 -4.98 -9.99
CA MET A 154 -7.11 -6.42 -10.19
C MET A 154 -8.31 -7.06 -10.86
N ARG A 155 -9.53 -6.64 -10.53
CA ARG A 155 -10.76 -7.10 -11.20
C ARG A 155 -10.76 -6.68 -12.68
N HIS A 156 -10.35 -5.45 -12.99
CA HIS A 156 -10.27 -4.99 -14.38
C HIS A 156 -9.23 -5.77 -15.18
N ILE A 157 -8.04 -5.99 -14.62
CA ILE A 157 -6.99 -6.81 -15.23
C ILE A 157 -7.47 -8.24 -15.45
N TYR A 158 -8.15 -8.83 -14.47
CA TYR A 158 -8.71 -10.17 -14.57
C TYR A 158 -9.73 -10.27 -15.72
N VAL A 159 -10.65 -9.31 -15.84
CA VAL A 159 -11.64 -9.29 -16.93
C VAL A 159 -10.97 -9.17 -18.29
N LEU A 160 -9.96 -8.29 -18.42
CA LEU A 160 -9.23 -8.09 -19.66
C LEU A 160 -8.47 -9.35 -20.09
N LEU A 161 -7.74 -9.97 -19.15
CA LEU A 161 -7.00 -11.21 -19.42
C LEU A 161 -7.94 -12.38 -19.75
N ASN A 162 -9.10 -12.45 -19.09
CA ASN A 162 -10.09 -13.48 -19.39
C ASN A 162 -10.73 -13.28 -20.76
N ASN A 163 -10.92 -12.02 -21.19
CA ASN A 163 -11.43 -11.71 -22.51
C ASN A 163 -10.40 -12.06 -23.59
N GLU A 164 -9.13 -11.69 -23.40
CA GLU A 164 -8.02 -12.04 -24.30
C GLU A 164 -7.84 -13.57 -24.41
N LEU A 165 -7.96 -14.28 -23.29
CA LEU A 165 -7.96 -15.75 -23.28
C LEU A 165 -9.13 -16.33 -24.08
N SER A 166 -10.32 -15.75 -23.96
CA SER A 166 -11.50 -16.17 -24.71
C SER A 166 -11.30 -15.95 -26.21
N GLU A 167 -10.77 -14.80 -26.60
CA GLU A 167 -10.47 -14.44 -27.98
C GLU A 167 -9.43 -15.40 -28.58
N SER A 168 -8.31 -15.61 -27.89
CA SER A 168 -7.27 -16.57 -28.32
C SER A 168 -7.81 -18.00 -28.43
N LYS A 169 -8.71 -18.43 -27.53
CA LYS A 169 -9.40 -19.72 -27.67
C LYS A 169 -10.27 -19.79 -28.93
N THR A 170 -11.04 -18.74 -29.23
CA THR A 170 -11.87 -18.72 -30.45
C THR A 170 -11.03 -18.70 -31.72
N GLU A 171 -9.91 -17.97 -31.73
CA GLU A 171 -8.94 -18.00 -32.84
C GLU A 171 -8.35 -19.40 -33.03
N LEU A 172 -7.94 -20.06 -31.94
CA LEU A 172 -7.42 -21.42 -32.01
C LEU A 172 -8.45 -22.40 -32.56
N GLU A 173 -9.72 -22.28 -32.15
CA GLU A 173 -10.80 -23.10 -32.70
C GLU A 173 -11.04 -22.80 -34.19
N ASN A 174 -11.00 -21.54 -34.60
CA ASN A 174 -11.16 -21.15 -36.00
C ASN A 174 -10.01 -21.67 -36.87
N ILE A 175 -8.76 -21.56 -36.40
CA ILE A 175 -7.58 -22.13 -37.07
C ILE A 175 -7.69 -23.64 -37.15
N ARG A 176 -8.14 -24.31 -36.07
CA ARG A 176 -8.33 -25.76 -36.05
C ARG A 176 -9.38 -26.20 -37.07
N LYS A 177 -10.52 -25.51 -37.14
CA LYS A 177 -11.57 -25.77 -38.16
C LYS A 177 -11.04 -25.52 -39.57
N GLY A 178 -10.29 -24.45 -39.80
CA GLY A 178 -9.64 -24.16 -41.07
C GLY A 178 -8.63 -25.24 -41.48
N CYS A 179 -7.81 -25.72 -40.54
CA CYS A 179 -6.85 -26.79 -40.77
C CYS A 179 -7.54 -28.10 -41.13
N ILE A 180 -8.64 -28.47 -40.45
CA ILE A 180 -9.44 -29.66 -40.79
C ILE A 180 -9.97 -29.55 -42.23
N SER A 181 -10.50 -28.39 -42.62
CA SER A 181 -10.99 -28.15 -43.98
C SER A 181 -9.86 -28.25 -45.03
N ILE A 182 -8.67 -27.74 -44.72
CA ILE A 182 -7.50 -27.84 -45.62
C ILE A 182 -7.04 -29.31 -45.73
N VAL A 183 -7.04 -30.06 -44.63
CA VAL A 183 -6.70 -31.49 -44.63
C VAL A 183 -7.67 -32.26 -45.51
N GLU A 184 -8.98 -32.03 -45.39
CA GLU A 184 -10.00 -32.68 -46.20
C GLU A 184 -9.86 -32.34 -47.70
N MET A 185 -9.60 -31.07 -48.03
CA MET A 185 -9.30 -30.67 -49.41
C MET A 185 -8.03 -31.34 -49.95
N LYS A 186 -7.00 -31.49 -49.12
CA LYS A 186 -5.74 -32.14 -49.50
C LYS A 186 -5.91 -33.64 -49.66
N GLU A 187 -6.71 -34.30 -48.83
CA GLU A 187 -7.06 -35.72 -49.00
C GLU A 187 -7.80 -35.95 -50.32
N GLN A 188 -8.77 -35.09 -50.67
CA GLN A 188 -9.45 -35.15 -51.97
C GLN A 188 -8.49 -34.95 -53.15
N GLU A 189 -7.58 -33.96 -53.05
CA GLU A 189 -6.54 -33.74 -54.08
C GLU A 189 -5.59 -34.95 -54.18
N LEU A 190 -5.27 -35.60 -53.06
CA LEU A 190 -4.41 -36.77 -53.01
C LEU A 190 -5.09 -38.00 -53.64
N GLU A 191 -6.38 -38.20 -53.38
CA GLU A 191 -7.18 -39.24 -54.05
C GLU A 191 -7.28 -39.00 -55.57
N GLU A 192 -7.51 -37.76 -55.99
CA GLU A 192 -7.57 -37.42 -57.41
C GLU A 192 -6.20 -37.61 -58.10
N LEU A 193 -5.12 -37.21 -57.43
CA LEU A 193 -3.75 -37.44 -57.92
C LEU A 193 -3.42 -38.93 -57.97
N GLN A 194 -3.78 -39.72 -56.96
CA GLN A 194 -3.60 -41.18 -56.98
C GLN A 194 -4.38 -41.83 -58.13
N LYS A 195 -5.62 -41.37 -58.38
CA LYS A 195 -6.42 -41.85 -59.49
C LYS A 195 -5.78 -41.51 -60.83
N ARG A 196 -5.29 -40.28 -61.02
CA ARG A 196 -4.57 -39.87 -62.24
C ARG A 196 -3.26 -40.64 -62.42
N VAL A 197 -2.52 -40.91 -61.35
CA VAL A 197 -1.31 -41.75 -61.41
C VAL A 197 -1.69 -43.15 -61.88
N LYS A 198 -2.73 -43.75 -61.31
CA LYS A 198 -3.19 -45.09 -61.71
C LYS A 198 -3.70 -45.13 -63.15
N GLU A 199 -4.45 -44.12 -63.58
CA GLU A 199 -4.89 -43.99 -64.98
C GLU A 199 -3.70 -43.82 -65.93
N LEU A 200 -2.67 -43.06 -65.54
CA LEU A 200 -1.44 -42.92 -66.31
C LEU A 200 -0.63 -44.23 -66.31
N GLU A 201 -0.55 -44.95 -65.21
CA GLU A 201 0.07 -46.28 -65.13
C GLU A 201 -0.66 -47.29 -66.04
N GLU A 202 -1.99 -47.30 -66.04
CA GLU A 202 -2.82 -48.14 -66.91
C GLU A 202 -2.68 -47.74 -68.39
N GLN A 203 -2.60 -46.45 -68.70
CA GLN A 203 -2.30 -45.95 -70.05
C GLN A 203 -0.86 -46.26 -70.48
N LEU A 204 0.10 -46.28 -69.54
CA LEU A 204 1.48 -46.66 -69.77
C LEU A 204 1.64 -48.18 -69.95
N GLN A 205 0.79 -49.02 -69.34
CA GLN A 205 0.78 -50.47 -69.61
C GLN A 205 0.40 -50.79 -71.08
N GLY A 206 -0.27 -49.87 -71.78
CA GLY A 206 -0.59 -50.01 -73.21
C GLY A 206 0.53 -49.63 -74.19
N ASN A 207 1.65 -49.06 -73.72
CA ASN A 207 2.74 -48.59 -74.57
C ASN A 207 4.08 -49.18 -74.10
N LYS A 208 4.90 -49.68 -75.03
CA LYS A 208 6.13 -50.47 -74.81
C LYS A 208 7.19 -49.80 -73.90
N TRP A 209 6.96 -49.78 -72.59
CA TRP A 209 7.96 -49.54 -71.53
C TRP A 209 8.10 -50.75 -70.60
N ALA A 210 7.60 -51.91 -71.04
CA ALA A 210 7.63 -53.19 -70.37
C ALA A 210 9.02 -53.86 -70.39
N ASN A 211 10.03 -53.19 -69.86
CA ASN A 211 11.15 -53.89 -69.22
C ASN A 211 11.19 -53.38 -67.78
N GLY A 212 10.78 -54.20 -66.81
CA GLY A 212 10.97 -53.89 -65.38
C GLY A 212 12.43 -53.54 -65.06
N ASP A 213 13.36 -54.03 -65.87
CA ASP A 213 14.77 -53.67 -65.85
C ASP A 213 15.02 -52.18 -66.15
N PHE A 214 14.24 -51.52 -67.01
CA PHE A 214 14.41 -50.08 -67.27
C PHE A 214 14.04 -49.26 -66.04
N VAL A 215 12.85 -49.47 -65.49
CA VAL A 215 12.35 -48.68 -64.33
C VAL A 215 13.29 -48.87 -63.15
N ARG A 216 13.72 -50.11 -62.90
CA ARG A 216 14.69 -50.42 -61.84
C ARG A 216 16.06 -49.79 -62.10
N THR A 217 16.61 -49.92 -63.30
CA THR A 217 17.92 -49.34 -63.65
C THR A 217 17.87 -47.81 -63.61
N TYR A 218 16.75 -47.21 -64.02
CA TYR A 218 16.51 -45.77 -63.94
C TYR A 218 16.44 -45.29 -62.49
N GLU A 219 15.66 -45.96 -61.64
CA GLU A 219 15.56 -45.64 -60.20
C GLU A 219 16.89 -45.81 -59.48
N ASP A 220 17.63 -46.89 -59.76
CA ASP A 220 18.94 -47.17 -59.17
C ASP A 220 19.96 -46.06 -59.53
N ILE A 221 20.01 -45.64 -60.79
CA ILE A 221 20.93 -44.60 -61.27
C ILE A 221 20.51 -43.21 -60.78
N VAL A 222 19.22 -42.88 -60.83
CA VAL A 222 18.73 -41.59 -60.33
C VAL A 222 18.96 -41.48 -58.82
N SER A 223 18.75 -42.56 -58.05
CA SER A 223 19.04 -42.60 -56.61
C SER A 223 20.54 -42.46 -56.33
N CYS A 224 21.39 -43.12 -57.13
CA CYS A 224 22.85 -42.98 -57.07
C CYS A 224 23.30 -41.54 -57.28
N PHE A 225 22.68 -40.79 -58.19
CA PHE A 225 23.02 -39.38 -58.42
C PHE A 225 22.37 -38.43 -57.39
N LYS A 226 21.16 -38.73 -56.90
CA LYS A 226 20.49 -37.96 -55.84
C LYS A 226 21.24 -37.99 -54.51
N ARG A 227 22.01 -39.04 -54.19
CA ARG A 227 22.80 -39.06 -52.94
C ARG A 227 23.83 -37.91 -52.87
N TYR A 228 24.28 -37.39 -54.01
CA TYR A 228 25.20 -36.26 -54.10
C TYR A 228 24.51 -34.89 -53.92
N THR A 229 23.17 -34.84 -53.93
CA THR A 229 22.41 -33.60 -53.72
C THR A 229 21.95 -33.43 -52.27
N ILE A 230 22.19 -34.41 -51.40
CA ILE A 230 21.83 -34.41 -49.98
C ILE A 230 22.84 -33.55 -49.20
N PRO A 231 22.40 -32.53 -48.44
CA PRO A 231 23.27 -31.75 -47.57
C PRO A 231 23.97 -32.66 -46.55
N ASN A 232 25.31 -32.61 -46.47
CA ASN A 232 26.19 -33.38 -45.56
C ASN A 232 26.50 -34.85 -45.93
N ALA A 233 26.03 -35.37 -47.07
CA ALA A 233 26.64 -36.56 -47.66
C ALA A 233 27.93 -36.14 -48.39
N SER A 234 29.04 -36.86 -48.17
CA SER A 234 30.36 -36.70 -48.81
C SER A 234 30.40 -35.78 -50.05
N LYS A 235 31.12 -34.65 -50.00
CA LYS A 235 31.41 -33.73 -51.13
C LYS A 235 32.29 -34.36 -52.23
N SER A 236 32.17 -35.65 -52.45
CA SER A 236 32.82 -36.35 -53.56
C SER A 236 31.97 -36.18 -54.81
N SER A 237 32.59 -35.82 -55.94
CA SER A 237 31.92 -35.82 -57.25
C SER A 237 31.72 -37.26 -57.76
N PRO A 238 30.76 -37.51 -58.69
CA PRO A 238 30.53 -38.86 -59.21
C PRO A 238 31.75 -39.40 -59.96
N THR A 239 32.04 -40.68 -59.75
CA THR A 239 33.21 -41.36 -60.31
C THR A 239 33.06 -41.54 -61.82
N LYS A 240 34.17 -41.61 -62.57
CA LYS A 240 34.16 -41.89 -64.02
C LYS A 240 33.35 -43.15 -64.39
N SER A 241 33.38 -44.19 -63.55
CA SER A 241 32.58 -45.41 -63.75
C SER A 241 31.07 -45.17 -63.64
N GLU A 242 30.64 -44.26 -62.76
CA GLU A 242 29.22 -43.94 -62.55
C GLU A 242 28.69 -43.09 -63.71
N TRP A 243 29.52 -42.18 -64.23
CA TRP A 243 29.24 -41.46 -65.47
C TRP A 243 29.16 -42.37 -66.68
N ASN A 244 30.04 -43.37 -66.78
CA ASN A 244 29.97 -44.36 -67.86
C ASN A 244 28.68 -45.19 -67.76
N THR A 245 28.30 -45.62 -66.56
CA THR A 245 27.05 -46.37 -66.31
C THR A 245 25.83 -45.54 -66.72
N LEU A 246 25.82 -44.26 -66.37
CA LEU A 246 24.78 -43.32 -66.80
C LEU A 246 24.74 -43.15 -68.32
N SER A 247 25.90 -43.01 -68.96
CA SER A 247 26.01 -42.89 -70.42
C SER A 247 25.58 -44.16 -71.14
N ASP A 248 25.88 -45.34 -70.58
CA ASP A 248 25.48 -46.63 -71.13
C ASP A 248 23.97 -46.85 -71.00
N MET A 249 23.36 -46.43 -69.88
CA MET A 249 21.90 -46.41 -69.71
C MET A 249 21.24 -45.48 -70.75
N VAL A 250 21.77 -44.26 -70.92
CA VAL A 250 21.27 -43.31 -71.92
C VAL A 250 21.44 -43.85 -73.34
N ARG A 251 22.56 -44.53 -73.65
CA ARG A 251 22.76 -45.19 -74.94
C ARG A 251 21.73 -46.30 -75.20
N THR A 252 21.42 -47.08 -74.17
CA THR A 252 20.58 -48.27 -74.29
C THR A 252 19.10 -47.91 -74.38
N PHE A 253 18.63 -47.00 -73.54
CA PHE A 253 17.20 -46.70 -73.42
C PHE A 253 16.77 -45.40 -74.09
N PHE A 254 17.71 -44.48 -74.31
CA PHE A 254 17.47 -43.23 -75.04
C PHE A 254 18.41 -43.11 -76.25
N PRO A 255 18.42 -44.09 -77.18
CA PRO A 255 19.39 -44.16 -78.27
C PRO A 255 19.34 -42.93 -79.18
N LYS A 256 18.16 -42.31 -79.36
CA LYS A 256 17.98 -41.06 -80.11
C LYS A 256 18.73 -39.88 -79.48
N LEU A 257 18.65 -39.74 -78.16
CA LEU A 257 19.34 -38.70 -77.41
C LEU A 257 20.86 -38.91 -77.53
N HIS A 258 21.31 -40.14 -77.28
CA HIS A 258 22.72 -40.49 -77.36
C HIS A 258 23.30 -40.29 -78.77
N SER A 259 22.59 -40.70 -79.83
CA SER A 259 23.04 -40.55 -81.21
C SER A 259 23.16 -39.08 -81.62
N LEU A 260 22.18 -38.25 -81.22
CA LEU A 260 22.15 -36.83 -81.55
C LEU A 260 23.29 -36.06 -80.88
N LEU A 261 23.60 -36.41 -79.63
CA LEU A 261 24.72 -35.84 -78.90
C LEU A 261 26.08 -36.35 -79.41
N SER A 262 26.18 -37.62 -79.83
CA SER A 262 27.44 -38.24 -80.27
C SER A 262 27.85 -37.90 -81.71
N GLN A 263 26.89 -37.58 -82.59
CA GLN A 263 27.16 -37.19 -83.99
C GLN A 263 27.72 -35.77 -84.12
N ARG A 264 27.56 -34.95 -83.08
CA ARG A 264 27.95 -33.54 -83.05
C ARG A 264 29.35 -33.38 -82.47
N LYS A 265 30.34 -33.04 -83.32
CA LYS A 265 31.74 -32.80 -82.89
C LYS A 265 31.93 -31.52 -82.07
N ASP A 266 30.93 -30.65 -82.04
CA ASP A 266 30.93 -29.36 -81.36
C ASP A 266 30.40 -29.43 -79.91
N ILE A 267 29.98 -30.60 -79.42
CA ILE A 267 29.49 -30.80 -78.05
C ILE A 267 30.65 -31.27 -77.15
N SER A 268 30.90 -30.52 -76.07
CA SER A 268 31.91 -30.90 -75.07
C SER A 268 31.42 -32.01 -74.13
N GLU A 269 32.34 -32.70 -73.45
CA GLU A 269 31.99 -33.73 -72.46
C GLU A 269 31.12 -33.16 -71.31
N GLN A 270 31.36 -31.91 -70.90
CA GLN A 270 30.53 -31.24 -69.88
C GLN A 270 29.14 -30.89 -70.41
N GLU A 271 29.02 -30.46 -71.66
CA GLU A 271 27.73 -30.23 -72.31
C GLU A 271 26.92 -31.52 -72.38
N PHE A 272 27.57 -32.64 -72.72
CA PHE A 272 26.96 -33.96 -72.76
C PHE A 272 26.41 -34.39 -71.38
N LYS A 273 27.20 -34.23 -70.31
CA LYS A 273 26.77 -34.53 -68.93
C LYS A 273 25.58 -33.68 -68.48
N VAL A 274 25.60 -32.38 -68.78
CA VAL A 274 24.48 -31.48 -68.46
C VAL A 274 23.21 -31.87 -69.21
N CYS A 275 23.31 -32.26 -70.49
CA CYS A 275 22.15 -32.73 -71.27
C CYS A 275 21.49 -33.97 -70.66
N MET A 276 22.29 -34.98 -70.30
CA MET A 276 21.78 -36.21 -69.71
C MET A 276 21.05 -35.94 -68.40
N LEU A 277 21.65 -35.16 -67.49
CA LEU A 277 21.02 -34.85 -66.20
C LEU A 277 19.71 -34.05 -66.36
N ILE A 278 19.65 -33.13 -67.32
CA ILE A 278 18.42 -32.40 -67.62
C ILE A 278 17.34 -33.35 -68.14
N TYR A 279 17.71 -34.25 -69.06
CA TYR A 279 16.79 -35.22 -69.64
C TYR A 279 16.20 -36.16 -68.58
N LEU A 280 17.00 -36.53 -67.57
CA LEU A 280 16.59 -37.37 -66.44
C LEU A 280 15.84 -36.61 -65.34
N GLY A 281 15.54 -35.33 -65.54
CA GLY A 281 14.68 -34.55 -64.65
C GLY A 281 15.37 -33.90 -63.45
N PHE A 282 16.70 -33.83 -63.41
CA PHE A 282 17.41 -33.11 -62.35
C PHE A 282 17.21 -31.59 -62.45
N LYS A 283 16.94 -30.95 -61.32
CA LYS A 283 16.78 -29.48 -61.22
C LYS A 283 18.13 -28.79 -61.43
N THR A 284 18.11 -27.52 -61.87
CA THR A 284 19.34 -26.74 -62.09
C THR A 284 20.25 -26.71 -60.85
N GLY A 285 19.67 -26.59 -59.64
CA GLY A 285 20.42 -26.61 -58.38
C GLY A 285 21.05 -27.98 -58.07
N GLU A 286 20.41 -29.08 -58.45
CA GLU A 286 20.96 -30.43 -58.28
C GLU A 286 22.12 -30.67 -59.24
N ILE A 287 21.99 -30.22 -60.49
CA ILE A 287 23.04 -30.31 -61.51
C ILE A 287 24.29 -29.53 -61.10
N THR A 288 24.14 -28.36 -60.49
CA THR A 288 25.29 -27.59 -59.99
C THR A 288 26.04 -28.32 -58.89
N THR A 289 25.32 -29.00 -57.99
CA THR A 289 25.94 -29.78 -56.91
C THR A 289 26.62 -31.03 -57.45
N ILE A 290 26.01 -31.73 -58.42
CA ILE A 290 26.57 -32.95 -59.02
C ILE A 290 27.83 -32.67 -59.84
N LEU A 291 27.86 -31.55 -60.57
CA LEU A 291 28.99 -31.18 -61.45
C LEU A 291 30.02 -30.26 -60.77
N ASP A 292 29.83 -29.93 -59.48
CA ASP A 292 30.63 -28.98 -58.71
C ASP A 292 30.94 -27.69 -59.50
N THR A 293 29.89 -27.07 -60.03
CA THR A 293 30.00 -25.91 -60.92
C THR A 293 28.96 -24.84 -60.56
N SER A 294 29.18 -23.61 -61.00
CA SER A 294 28.29 -22.50 -60.67
C SER A 294 26.95 -22.59 -61.43
N MET A 295 25.87 -22.06 -60.82
CA MET A 295 24.56 -21.92 -61.49
C MET A 295 24.66 -21.18 -62.82
N GLN A 296 25.53 -20.18 -62.90
CA GLN A 296 25.78 -19.44 -64.14
C GLN A 296 26.42 -20.32 -65.21
N SER A 297 27.37 -21.18 -64.83
CA SER A 297 28.01 -22.14 -65.74
C SER A 297 26.98 -23.12 -66.31
N VAL A 298 26.14 -23.72 -65.47
CA VAL A 298 25.07 -24.63 -65.93
C VAL A 298 24.09 -23.91 -66.85
N SER A 299 23.69 -22.67 -66.52
CA SER A 299 22.80 -21.87 -67.37
C SER A 299 23.42 -21.56 -68.75
N ASN A 300 24.69 -21.19 -68.77
CA ASN A 300 25.44 -20.93 -70.01
C ASN A 300 25.59 -22.21 -70.86
N THR A 301 25.89 -23.34 -70.22
CA THR A 301 25.96 -24.66 -70.89
C THR A 301 24.60 -25.04 -71.46
N LYS A 302 23.50 -24.84 -70.71
CA LYS A 302 22.12 -25.05 -71.20
C LYS A 302 21.82 -24.20 -72.45
N ALA A 303 22.17 -22.91 -72.42
CA ALA A 303 21.98 -22.02 -73.56
C ALA A 303 22.87 -22.39 -74.76
N SER A 304 24.11 -22.83 -74.51
CA SER A 304 25.06 -23.30 -75.53
C SER A 304 24.52 -24.56 -76.23
N VAL A 305 24.13 -25.57 -75.46
CA VAL A 305 23.52 -26.81 -75.97
C VAL A 305 22.25 -26.52 -76.74
N SER A 306 21.35 -25.70 -76.18
CA SER A 306 20.10 -25.34 -76.85
C SER A 306 20.35 -24.71 -78.22
N ARG A 307 21.38 -23.86 -78.32
CA ARG A 307 21.77 -23.24 -79.59
C ARG A 307 22.35 -24.27 -80.57
N LYS A 308 23.22 -25.17 -80.11
CA LYS A 308 23.86 -26.21 -80.94
C LYS A 308 22.88 -27.28 -81.44
N LEU A 309 21.89 -27.64 -80.62
CA LEU A 309 20.94 -28.72 -80.92
C LEU A 309 19.65 -28.23 -81.59
N PHE A 310 19.13 -27.07 -81.18
CA PHE A 310 17.81 -26.58 -81.58
C PHE A 310 17.81 -25.19 -82.22
N ASN A 311 18.99 -24.56 -82.37
CA ASN A 311 19.16 -23.17 -82.85
C ASN A 311 18.40 -22.12 -81.99
N GLU A 312 18.07 -22.46 -80.74
CA GLU A 312 17.35 -21.59 -79.79
C GLU A 312 18.29 -21.03 -78.71
N LYS A 313 18.17 -19.75 -78.36
CA LYS A 313 19.05 -19.07 -77.40
C LYS A 313 18.67 -19.26 -75.92
N SER A 314 17.57 -19.93 -75.60
CA SER A 314 17.04 -19.98 -74.23
C SER A 314 17.42 -21.25 -73.47
N ALA A 315 17.98 -21.09 -72.26
CA ALA A 315 18.24 -22.21 -71.35
C ALA A 315 16.96 -22.87 -70.82
N ALA A 316 15.82 -22.17 -70.83
CA ALA A 316 14.54 -22.65 -70.31
C ALA A 316 13.80 -23.57 -71.28
N SER A 317 14.05 -23.45 -72.59
CA SER A 317 13.39 -24.29 -73.60
C SER A 317 14.07 -25.64 -73.80
N LEU A 318 15.30 -25.83 -73.30
CA LEU A 318 16.09 -27.04 -73.52
C LEU A 318 15.39 -28.31 -73.05
N TYR A 319 14.86 -28.35 -71.82
CA TYR A 319 14.14 -29.53 -71.30
C TYR A 319 12.87 -29.82 -72.12
N ARG A 320 12.12 -28.77 -72.46
CA ARG A 320 10.88 -28.88 -73.25
C ARG A 320 11.14 -29.38 -74.68
N ASN A 321 12.28 -29.00 -75.27
CA ASN A 321 12.62 -29.42 -76.63
C ASN A 321 13.21 -30.83 -76.63
N LEU A 322 14.01 -31.17 -75.62
CA LEU A 322 14.53 -32.53 -75.42
C LEU A 322 13.40 -33.54 -75.17
N SER A 323 12.40 -33.20 -74.34
CA SER A 323 11.25 -34.07 -74.06
C SER A 323 10.28 -34.27 -75.24
N LYS A 324 10.45 -33.52 -76.34
CA LYS A 324 9.65 -33.65 -77.56
C LYS A 324 10.28 -34.55 -78.65
N MET A 325 11.49 -35.09 -78.43
CA MET A 325 12.26 -35.93 -79.37
C MET A 325 11.93 -37.42 -79.28
#